data_AF-A0A8H9G9T1-F1
#
_entry.id   AF-A0A8H9G9T1-F1
#
_cell.length_a   1.000
_cell.length_b   1.000
_cell.length_c   1.000
_cell.angle_alpha   90.00
_cell.angle_beta   90.00
_cell.angle_gamma   90.00
#
_symmetry.space_group_name_H-M   'P 1'
#
loop_
_entity.id
_entity.type
_entity.pdbx_description
1 polymer ?
#
loop_
_entity_poly.entity_id
_entity_poly.type
_entity_poly.pdbx_seq_one_letter_code
_entity_poly.pdbx_strand_id
1 'polypeptide(L)'
;MYGEMSQLRAKARSLRDDADGLRSRASALVTQAGGLASSSKAADAVRARVQDAGADLGKKAQLLDEAAAALESHAKAVDAVKAQIAEAERVARDLWNQASNLVANVVNTVKDVASHAVDGLMNVIGAAVSGKPDEVRVSVHELGGQIVSDGQVASARAFIAQVPAPPASGSKDWIDVRGAAVRNGVG
;
A
#
# COMPACT_ATOMS: atom_id res chain seq x y z
N MET A 1 -1.23 6.25 11.06
CA MET A 1 -1.03 6.69 9.65
C MET A 1 -2.22 7.44 9.02
N TYR A 2 -3.49 7.19 9.36
CA TYR A 2 -4.62 7.96 8.80
C TYR A 2 -4.70 9.43 9.23
N GLY A 3 -3.97 9.83 10.28
CA GLY A 3 -4.00 11.18 10.84
C GLY A 3 -3.19 12.23 10.07
N GLU A 4 -2.19 11.85 9.27
CA GLU A 4 -1.28 12.86 8.69
C GLU A 4 -1.93 13.68 7.57
N MET A 5 -2.72 13.05 6.70
CA MET A 5 -3.39 13.78 5.60
C MET A 5 -4.59 14.60 6.07
N SER A 6 -5.27 14.17 7.15
CA SER A 6 -6.35 14.97 7.76
C SER A 6 -5.79 16.21 8.44
N GLN A 7 -4.63 16.10 9.12
CA GLN A 7 -3.91 17.25 9.66
C GLN A 7 -3.44 18.21 8.55
N LEU A 8 -2.93 17.69 7.43
CA LEU A 8 -2.50 18.52 6.30
C LEU A 8 -3.67 19.31 5.69
N ARG A 9 -4.83 18.66 5.53
CA ARG A 9 -6.07 19.31 5.07
C ARG A 9 -6.58 20.35 6.07
N ALA A 10 -6.51 20.06 7.37
CA ALA A 10 -6.87 21.02 8.41
C ALA A 10 -5.95 22.25 8.35
N LYS A 11 -4.64 22.05 8.15
CA LYS A 11 -3.68 23.13 7.97
C LYS A 11 -3.96 23.96 6.72
N ALA A 12 -4.30 23.33 5.60
CA ALA A 12 -4.70 24.04 4.38
C ALA A 12 -5.94 24.92 4.60
N ARG A 13 -6.94 24.45 5.36
CA ARG A 13 -8.11 25.28 5.73
C ARG A 13 -7.71 26.46 6.60
N SER A 14 -6.90 26.23 7.64
CA SER A 14 -6.38 27.30 8.50
C SER A 14 -5.65 28.38 7.71
N LEU A 15 -4.86 28.01 6.70
CA LEU A 15 -4.17 28.99 5.84
C LEU A 15 -5.15 29.86 5.04
N ARG A 16 -6.27 29.30 4.57
CA ARG A 16 -7.33 30.07 3.90
C ARG A 16 -8.06 31.00 4.85
N ASP A 17 -8.36 30.51 6.06
CA ASP A 17 -8.97 31.32 7.11
C ASP A 17 -8.05 32.51 7.47
N ASP A 18 -6.74 32.27 7.55
CA ASP A 18 -5.73 33.31 7.76
C ASP A 18 -5.70 34.29 6.57
N ALA A 19 -5.75 33.80 5.32
CA ALA A 19 -5.78 34.63 4.12
C ALA A 19 -7.00 35.56 4.09
N ASP A 20 -8.18 35.04 4.40
CA ASP A 20 -9.42 35.81 4.50
C ASP A 20 -9.37 36.83 5.64
N GLY A 21 -8.77 36.44 6.77
CA GLY A 21 -8.46 37.35 7.87
C GLY A 21 -7.56 38.51 7.44
N LEU A 22 -6.51 38.26 6.65
CA LEU A 22 -5.64 39.31 6.11
C LEU A 22 -6.36 40.23 5.14
N ARG A 23 -7.19 39.70 4.24
CA ARG A 23 -8.00 40.49 3.29
C ARG A 23 -9.00 41.40 4.00
N SER A 24 -9.67 40.87 5.03
CA SER A 24 -10.61 41.63 5.85
C SER A 24 -9.91 42.78 6.58
N ARG A 25 -8.76 42.50 7.20
CA ARG A 25 -7.92 43.54 7.85
C ARG A 25 -7.43 44.59 6.86
N ALA A 26 -6.95 44.18 5.69
CA ALA A 26 -6.51 45.10 4.64
C ALA A 26 -7.65 46.04 4.20
N SER A 27 -8.84 45.48 3.96
CA SER A 27 -10.03 46.24 3.55
C SER A 27 -10.49 47.22 4.65
N ALA A 28 -10.46 46.78 5.92
CA ALA A 28 -10.80 47.63 7.06
C ALA A 28 -9.81 48.80 7.22
N LEU A 29 -8.50 48.55 7.08
CA LEU A 29 -7.47 49.58 7.13
C LEU A 29 -7.67 50.63 6.03
N VAL A 30 -7.87 50.19 4.79
CA VAL A 30 -8.12 51.10 3.65
C VAL A 30 -9.39 51.93 3.87
N THR A 31 -10.46 51.30 4.37
CA THR A 31 -11.72 51.99 4.69
C THR A 31 -11.53 53.04 5.79
N GLN A 32 -10.82 52.69 6.86
CA GLN A 32 -10.53 53.60 7.97
C GLN A 32 -9.69 54.80 7.51
N ALA A 33 -8.69 54.57 6.65
CA ALA A 33 -7.88 55.65 6.09
C ALA A 33 -8.68 56.54 5.12
N GLY A 34 -9.59 55.96 4.33
CA GLY A 34 -10.51 56.70 3.47
C GLY A 34 -11.48 57.60 4.25
N GLY A 35 -11.87 57.20 5.45
CA GLY A 35 -12.72 57.98 6.36
C GLY A 35 -12.02 59.15 7.06
N LEU A 36 -10.71 59.34 6.88
CA LEU A 36 -10.00 60.48 7.46
C LEU A 36 -10.44 61.79 6.78
N ALA A 37 -11.24 62.58 7.50
CA ALA A 37 -11.85 63.83 7.03
C ALA A 37 -10.85 64.99 6.77
N SER A 38 -9.56 64.83 7.12
CA SER A 38 -8.55 65.87 6.93
C SER A 38 -8.03 65.91 5.49
N SER A 39 -8.04 67.08 4.85
CA SER A 39 -7.44 67.34 3.53
C SER A 39 -5.96 67.74 3.58
N SER A 40 -5.28 67.48 4.69
CA SER A 40 -3.86 67.83 4.84
C SER A 40 -2.95 66.89 4.03
N LYS A 41 -1.79 67.41 3.59
CA LYS A 41 -0.74 66.59 2.95
C LYS A 41 -0.30 65.40 3.83
N ALA A 42 -0.35 65.57 5.16
CA ALA A 42 -0.07 64.49 6.10
C ALA A 42 -1.12 63.38 6.03
N ALA A 43 -2.41 63.73 5.95
CA ALA A 43 -3.49 62.77 5.76
C ALA A 43 -3.36 62.03 4.42
N ASP A 44 -2.99 62.73 3.34
CA ASP A 44 -2.74 62.10 2.04
C ASP A 44 -1.59 61.08 2.11
N ALA A 45 -0.49 61.43 2.77
CA ALA A 45 0.64 60.52 2.98
C ALA A 45 0.27 59.27 3.80
N VAL A 46 -0.59 59.44 4.82
CA VAL A 46 -1.12 58.31 5.60
C VAL A 46 -2.00 57.42 4.73
N ARG A 47 -2.91 57.99 3.91
CA ARG A 47 -3.75 57.20 2.99
C ARG A 47 -2.91 56.40 2.00
N ALA A 48 -1.89 57.01 1.39
CA ALA A 48 -0.97 56.33 0.48
C ALA A 48 -0.26 55.15 1.17
N ARG A 49 0.29 55.37 2.37
CA ARG A 49 0.97 54.31 3.13
C ARG A 49 0.03 53.17 3.53
N VAL A 50 -1.24 53.48 3.84
CA VAL A 50 -2.25 52.47 4.15
C VAL A 50 -2.65 51.68 2.91
N GLN A 51 -2.74 52.33 1.74
CA GLN A 51 -2.97 51.63 0.46
C GLN A 51 -1.83 50.65 0.15
N ASP A 52 -0.58 51.07 0.33
CA ASP A 52 0.59 50.21 0.16
C ASP A 52 0.57 49.02 1.12
N ALA A 53 0.27 49.27 2.40
CA ALA A 53 0.15 48.23 3.41
C ALA A 53 -1.00 47.25 3.10
N GLY A 54 -2.15 47.77 2.63
CA GLY A 54 -3.28 46.96 2.20
C GLY A 54 -2.92 46.06 1.01
N ALA A 55 -2.19 46.60 0.03
CA ALA A 55 -1.71 45.83 -1.12
C ALA A 55 -0.70 44.73 -0.70
N ASP A 56 0.21 45.02 0.25
CA ASP A 56 1.14 44.02 0.79
C ASP A 56 0.42 42.90 1.55
N LEU A 57 -0.58 43.23 2.36
CA LEU A 57 -1.43 42.23 3.01
C LEU A 57 -2.20 41.38 2.00
N GLY A 58 -2.67 41.98 0.91
CA GLY A 58 -3.32 41.27 -0.20
C GLY A 58 -2.39 40.25 -0.86
N LYS A 59 -1.13 40.63 -1.13
CA LYS A 59 -0.10 39.70 -1.67
C LYS A 59 0.18 38.55 -0.70
N LYS A 60 0.29 38.83 0.60
CA LYS A 60 0.48 37.80 1.63
C LYS A 60 -0.69 36.83 1.71
N ALA A 61 -1.92 37.34 1.62
CA ALA A 61 -3.12 36.49 1.57
C ALA A 61 -3.10 35.57 0.33
N GLN A 62 -2.68 36.08 -0.82
CA GLN A 62 -2.52 35.26 -2.03
C GLN A 62 -1.49 34.13 -1.83
N LEU A 63 -0.34 34.42 -1.22
CA LEU A 63 0.68 33.40 -0.92
C LEU A 63 0.15 32.31 0.02
N LEU A 64 -0.71 32.67 0.99
CA LEU A 64 -1.35 31.69 1.88
C LEU A 64 -2.31 30.78 1.11
N ASP A 65 -3.08 31.32 0.16
CA ASP A 65 -3.97 30.51 -0.69
C ASP A 65 -3.20 29.57 -1.61
N GLU A 66 -2.10 30.05 -2.20
CA GLU A 66 -1.21 29.22 -3.01
C GLU A 66 -0.61 28.08 -2.19
N ALA A 67 -0.17 28.36 -0.96
CA ALA A 67 0.31 27.34 -0.04
C ALA A 67 -0.79 26.34 0.35
N ALA A 68 -2.02 26.81 0.63
CA ALA A 68 -3.16 25.95 0.93
C ALA A 68 -3.48 25.01 -0.25
N ALA A 69 -3.49 25.54 -1.47
CA ALA A 69 -3.72 24.75 -2.69
C ALA A 69 -2.62 23.70 -2.90
N ALA A 70 -1.36 24.05 -2.67
CA ALA A 70 -0.23 23.11 -2.76
C ALA A 70 -0.37 21.95 -1.75
N LEU A 71 -0.75 22.24 -0.50
CA LEU A 71 -0.98 21.21 0.52
C LEU A 71 -2.13 20.27 0.16
N GLU A 72 -3.22 20.77 -0.41
CA GLU A 72 -4.33 19.93 -0.86
C GLU A 72 -3.96 19.05 -2.05
N SER A 73 -3.22 19.61 -3.01
CA SER A 73 -2.71 18.85 -4.14
C SER A 73 -1.81 17.70 -3.67
N HIS A 74 -0.90 17.99 -2.73
CA HIS A 74 -0.05 16.97 -2.13
C HIS A 74 -0.86 15.88 -1.42
N ALA A 75 -1.85 16.26 -0.60
CA ALA A 75 -2.71 15.31 0.09
C ALA A 75 -3.48 14.40 -0.89
N LYS A 76 -3.98 14.95 -2.01
CA LYS A 76 -4.61 14.17 -3.08
C LYS A 76 -3.64 13.20 -3.75
N ALA A 77 -2.42 13.66 -4.06
CA ALA A 77 -1.40 12.82 -4.66
C ALA A 77 -1.03 11.64 -3.76
N VAL A 78 -0.88 11.88 -2.45
CA VAL A 78 -0.60 10.81 -1.48
C VAL A 78 -1.75 9.82 -1.40
N ASP A 79 -3.00 10.28 -1.38
CA ASP A 79 -4.15 9.36 -1.34
C ASP A 79 -4.27 8.54 -2.64
N ALA A 80 -3.93 9.11 -3.79
CA ALA A 80 -3.85 8.37 -5.05
C ALA A 80 -2.77 7.26 -5.01
N VAL A 81 -1.58 7.57 -4.49
CA VAL A 81 -0.51 6.56 -4.31
C VAL A 81 -0.94 5.46 -3.34
N LYS A 82 -1.62 5.79 -2.24
CA LYS A 82 -2.16 4.80 -1.30
C LYS A 82 -3.19 3.88 -1.97
N ALA A 83 -4.07 4.43 -2.80
CA ALA A 83 -5.03 3.64 -3.55
C ALA A 83 -4.34 2.67 -4.53
N GLN A 84 -3.28 3.11 -5.20
CA GLN A 84 -2.47 2.25 -6.07
C GLN A 84 -1.78 1.13 -5.30
N ILE A 85 -1.23 1.42 -4.11
CA ILE A 85 -0.63 0.38 -3.23
C ILE A 85 -1.69 -0.64 -2.82
N ALA A 86 -2.86 -0.18 -2.37
CA ALA A 86 -3.93 -1.07 -1.93
C ALA A 86 -4.42 -1.99 -3.06
N GLU A 87 -4.49 -1.48 -4.29
CA GLU A 87 -4.83 -2.30 -5.46
C GLU A 87 -3.72 -3.31 -5.80
N ALA A 88 -2.46 -2.88 -5.78
CA ALA A 88 -1.33 -3.78 -5.98
C ALA A 88 -1.28 -4.89 -4.92
N GLU A 89 -1.54 -4.56 -3.65
CA GLU A 89 -1.68 -5.52 -2.56
C GLU A 89 -2.79 -6.54 -2.83
N ARG A 90 -3.95 -6.09 -3.31
CA ARG A 90 -5.08 -6.98 -3.62
C ARG A 90 -4.71 -7.95 -4.73
N VAL A 91 -4.17 -7.45 -5.84
CA VAL A 91 -3.74 -8.26 -6.99
C VAL A 91 -2.70 -9.29 -6.56
N ALA A 92 -1.71 -8.88 -5.77
CA ALA A 92 -0.66 -9.79 -5.36
C ALA A 92 -1.14 -10.85 -4.36
N ARG A 93 -2.07 -10.51 -3.45
CA ARG A 93 -2.74 -11.50 -2.58
C ARG A 93 -3.57 -12.49 -3.39
N ASP A 94 -4.30 -12.02 -4.41
CA ASP A 94 -5.09 -12.90 -5.29
C ASP A 94 -4.19 -13.88 -6.05
N LEU A 95 -3.07 -13.40 -6.62
CA LEU A 95 -2.08 -14.25 -7.28
C LEU A 95 -1.44 -15.26 -6.32
N TRP A 96 -1.10 -14.83 -5.10
CA TRP A 96 -0.58 -15.73 -4.07
C TRP A 96 -1.56 -16.84 -3.71
N ASN A 97 -2.83 -16.49 -3.51
CA ASN A 97 -3.88 -17.45 -3.19
C ASN A 97 -4.10 -18.43 -4.33
N GLN A 98 -4.06 -17.97 -5.59
CA GLN A 98 -4.14 -18.85 -6.76
C GLN A 98 -2.96 -19.82 -6.82
N ALA A 99 -1.73 -19.34 -6.61
CA ALA A 99 -0.55 -20.20 -6.57
C ALA A 99 -0.61 -21.22 -5.42
N SER A 100 -1.01 -20.78 -4.23
CA SER A 100 -1.17 -21.65 -3.05
C SER A 100 -2.23 -22.74 -3.28
N ASN A 101 -3.37 -22.37 -3.87
CA ASN A 101 -4.44 -23.31 -4.21
C ASN A 101 -4.00 -24.31 -5.29
N LEU A 102 -3.24 -23.85 -6.30
CA LEU A 102 -2.67 -24.75 -7.32
C LEU A 102 -1.72 -25.77 -6.68
N VAL A 103 -0.80 -25.33 -5.82
CA VAL A 103 0.11 -26.22 -5.10
C VAL A 103 -0.65 -27.20 -4.21
N ALA A 104 -1.64 -26.73 -3.45
CA ALA A 104 -2.47 -27.58 -2.60
C ALA A 104 -3.25 -28.63 -3.43
N ASN A 105 -3.83 -28.23 -4.57
CA ASN A 105 -4.54 -29.14 -5.46
C ASN A 105 -3.60 -30.17 -6.10
N VAL A 106 -2.39 -29.76 -6.50
CA VAL A 106 -1.37 -30.70 -6.98
C VAL A 106 -1.04 -31.71 -5.89
N VAL A 107 -0.71 -31.25 -4.66
CA VAL A 107 -0.40 -32.11 -3.50
C VAL A 107 -1.54 -33.08 -3.19
N ASN A 108 -2.79 -32.61 -3.18
CA ASN A 108 -3.96 -33.45 -2.92
C ASN A 108 -4.19 -34.46 -4.05
N THR A 109 -4.00 -34.07 -5.31
CA THR A 109 -4.09 -34.98 -6.45
C THR A 109 -3.00 -36.06 -6.38
N VAL A 110 -1.77 -35.71 -5.98
CA VAL A 110 -0.69 -36.68 -5.71
C VAL A 110 -1.14 -37.67 -4.63
N LYS A 111 -1.69 -37.14 -3.54
CA LYS A 111 -2.10 -37.93 -2.37
C LYS A 111 -3.27 -38.85 -2.67
N ASP A 112 -4.30 -38.38 -3.37
CA ASP A 112 -5.48 -39.17 -3.70
C ASP A 112 -5.16 -40.27 -4.72
N VAL A 113 -4.31 -39.99 -5.71
CA VAL A 113 -3.81 -41.02 -6.64
C VAL A 113 -2.96 -42.05 -5.89
N ALA A 114 -2.11 -41.61 -4.96
CA ALA A 114 -1.35 -42.53 -4.11
C ALA A 114 -2.27 -43.40 -3.24
N SER A 115 -3.30 -42.83 -2.61
CA SER A 115 -4.26 -43.58 -1.80
C SER A 115 -5.09 -44.57 -2.61
N HIS A 116 -5.63 -44.18 -3.77
CA HIS A 116 -6.41 -45.09 -4.63
C HIS A 116 -5.55 -46.16 -5.31
N ALA A 117 -4.28 -45.87 -5.65
CA ALA A 117 -3.35 -46.87 -6.17
C ALA A 117 -2.95 -47.90 -5.09
N VAL A 118 -2.71 -47.44 -3.86
CA VAL A 118 -2.41 -48.32 -2.72
C VAL A 118 -3.62 -49.19 -2.37
N ASP A 119 -4.84 -48.66 -2.35
CA ASP A 119 -6.05 -49.46 -2.11
C ASP A 119 -6.29 -50.46 -3.25
N GLY A 120 -6.05 -50.06 -4.52
CA GLY A 120 -6.17 -50.93 -5.68
C GLY A 120 -5.15 -52.07 -5.73
N LEU A 121 -3.93 -51.86 -5.22
CA LEU A 121 -2.89 -52.89 -5.15
C LEU A 121 -2.97 -53.72 -3.84
N MET A 122 -3.36 -53.12 -2.71
CA MET A 122 -3.59 -53.84 -1.44
C MET A 122 -4.78 -54.79 -1.53
N ASN A 123 -5.82 -54.47 -2.32
CA ASN A 123 -6.95 -55.38 -2.53
C ASN A 123 -6.64 -56.55 -3.49
N VAL A 124 -5.41 -56.62 -4.05
CA VAL A 124 -5.01 -57.67 -5.00
C VAL A 124 -3.90 -58.59 -4.46
N ILE A 125 -3.21 -58.22 -3.37
CA ILE A 125 -2.16 -59.07 -2.76
C ILE A 125 -2.62 -59.71 -1.43
N GLY A 126 -3.79 -59.33 -0.90
CA GLY A 126 -4.37 -59.89 0.32
C GLY A 126 -4.95 -61.31 0.22
N ALA A 127 -4.94 -61.96 -0.94
CA ALA A 127 -5.48 -63.32 -1.11
C ALA A 127 -4.41 -64.42 -1.21
N ALA A 128 -3.12 -64.10 -1.22
CA ALA A 128 -2.10 -65.14 -1.29
C ALA A 128 -0.78 -64.69 -0.68
N VAL A 129 -0.37 -65.37 0.39
CA VAL A 129 1.01 -65.52 0.86
C VAL A 129 1.59 -64.32 1.63
N SER A 130 1.55 -64.40 2.97
CA SER A 130 2.76 -64.71 3.76
C SER A 130 2.48 -64.50 5.25
N GLY A 131 2.66 -65.57 6.04
CA GLY A 131 2.72 -65.47 7.49
C GLY A 131 4.05 -64.86 7.92
N LYS A 132 4.04 -63.60 8.33
CA LYS A 132 4.81 -63.00 9.44
C LYS A 132 4.54 -61.48 9.48
N PRO A 133 3.87 -60.96 10.52
CA PRO A 133 3.58 -59.55 10.65
C PRO A 133 4.67 -58.91 11.52
N ASP A 134 5.68 -58.28 10.94
CA ASP A 134 6.41 -57.22 11.64
C ASP A 134 7.11 -56.30 10.63
N GLU A 135 6.70 -55.04 10.70
CA GLU A 135 7.20 -53.82 10.05
C GLU A 135 7.66 -53.86 8.58
N VAL A 136 6.76 -53.44 7.71
CA VAL A 136 7.11 -52.86 6.40
C VAL A 136 6.86 -51.35 6.48
N ARG A 137 7.89 -50.55 6.78
CA ARG A 137 7.86 -49.09 6.57
C ARG A 137 8.39 -48.79 5.16
N VAL A 138 7.47 -48.56 4.24
CA VAL A 138 7.79 -48.10 2.88
C VAL A 138 7.30 -46.66 2.76
N SER A 139 8.21 -45.70 2.93
CA SER A 139 7.96 -44.30 2.59
C SER A 139 8.27 -44.12 1.10
N VAL A 140 7.31 -44.47 0.26
CA VAL A 140 7.34 -44.19 -1.18
C VAL A 140 6.33 -43.10 -1.45
N HIS A 141 6.80 -41.93 -1.84
CA HIS A 141 5.95 -40.89 -2.40
C HIS A 141 5.79 -41.22 -3.90
N GLU A 142 4.58 -41.32 -4.44
CA GLU A 142 4.33 -41.61 -5.87
C GLU A 142 3.41 -40.55 -6.49
N LEU A 143 3.71 -40.12 -7.73
CA LEU A 143 2.95 -39.16 -8.53
C LEU A 143 2.68 -39.77 -9.90
N GLY A 144 1.41 -40.00 -10.25
CA GLY A 144 1.02 -40.45 -11.59
C GLY A 144 1.56 -41.83 -11.99
N GLY A 145 1.75 -42.75 -11.04
CA GLY A 145 2.32 -44.09 -11.28
C GLY A 145 3.84 -44.12 -11.41
N GLN A 146 4.53 -43.05 -11.00
CA GLN A 146 5.98 -42.98 -10.91
C GLN A 146 6.43 -42.64 -9.49
N ILE A 147 7.41 -43.40 -8.98
CA ILE A 147 8.06 -43.17 -7.69
C ILE A 147 8.66 -41.76 -7.68
N VAL A 148 8.10 -40.90 -6.84
CA VAL A 148 8.65 -39.60 -6.49
C VAL A 148 9.64 -39.81 -5.37
N SER A 149 10.90 -39.62 -5.70
CA SER A 149 11.96 -39.73 -4.69
C SER A 149 11.82 -38.66 -3.60
N ASP A 150 12.28 -38.96 -2.39
CA ASP A 150 12.40 -37.97 -1.30
C ASP A 150 13.14 -36.70 -1.75
N GLY A 151 14.07 -36.83 -2.71
CA GLY A 151 14.76 -35.70 -3.33
C GLY A 151 13.84 -34.74 -4.09
N GLN A 152 12.78 -35.24 -4.74
CA GLN A 152 11.79 -34.39 -5.44
C GLN A 152 10.85 -33.70 -4.46
N VAL A 153 10.46 -34.35 -3.36
CA VAL A 153 9.68 -33.73 -2.28
C VAL A 153 10.52 -32.67 -1.56
N ALA A 154 11.79 -32.97 -1.29
CA ALA A 154 12.74 -32.01 -0.74
C ALA A 154 12.97 -30.84 -1.70
N SER A 155 13.06 -31.10 -3.01
CA SER A 155 13.19 -30.04 -4.04
C SER A 155 11.94 -29.18 -4.14
N ALA A 156 10.74 -29.75 -4.03
CA ALA A 156 9.49 -29.00 -4.00
C ALA A 156 9.39 -28.15 -2.71
N ARG A 157 9.78 -28.69 -1.56
CA ARG A 157 9.88 -27.93 -0.30
C ARG A 157 10.92 -26.82 -0.38
N ALA A 158 12.07 -27.09 -0.99
CA ALA A 158 13.13 -26.10 -1.22
C ALA A 158 12.66 -25.01 -2.20
N PHE A 159 11.91 -25.36 -3.24
CA PHE A 159 11.30 -24.42 -4.18
C PHE A 159 10.25 -23.54 -3.49
N ILE A 160 9.39 -24.12 -2.64
CA ILE A 160 8.43 -23.35 -1.82
C ILE A 160 9.17 -22.44 -0.83
N ALA A 161 10.28 -22.90 -0.23
CA ALA A 161 11.10 -22.08 0.66
C ALA A 161 11.85 -20.95 -0.06
N GLN A 162 12.03 -21.05 -1.39
CA GLN A 162 12.56 -19.97 -2.24
C GLN A 162 11.50 -18.94 -2.62
N VAL A 163 10.21 -19.21 -2.38
CA VAL A 163 9.15 -18.24 -2.63
C VAL A 163 9.26 -17.13 -1.57
N PRO A 164 9.55 -15.87 -1.95
CA PRO A 164 9.72 -14.79 -1.00
C PRO A 164 8.45 -14.57 -0.18
N ALA A 165 8.61 -14.27 1.11
CA ALA A 165 7.50 -13.81 1.92
C ALA A 165 6.94 -12.49 1.32
N PRO A 166 5.61 -12.34 1.27
CA PRO A 166 5.01 -11.12 0.75
C PRO A 166 5.44 -9.90 1.61
N PRO A 167 5.60 -8.71 1.01
CA PRO A 167 5.90 -7.51 1.78
C PRO A 167 4.88 -7.25 2.88
N ALA A 168 5.31 -6.59 3.96
CA ALA A 168 4.41 -6.19 5.04
C ALA A 168 3.28 -5.30 4.50
N SER A 169 2.07 -5.43 5.09
CA SER A 169 0.91 -4.64 4.65
C SER A 169 1.18 -3.13 4.81
N GLY A 170 0.87 -2.35 3.78
CA GLY A 170 1.14 -0.92 3.71
C GLY A 170 2.58 -0.56 3.30
N SER A 171 3.43 -1.53 2.97
CA SER A 171 4.79 -1.26 2.47
C SER A 171 4.78 -0.68 1.05
N LYS A 172 5.71 0.25 0.77
CA LYS A 172 5.98 0.72 -0.59
C LYS A 172 6.54 -0.37 -1.51
N ASP A 173 7.04 -1.47 -0.92
CA ASP A 173 7.57 -2.62 -1.66
C ASP A 173 6.52 -3.32 -2.53
N TRP A 174 5.23 -3.12 -2.26
CA TRP A 174 4.15 -3.59 -3.13
C TRP A 174 4.16 -2.93 -4.52
N ILE A 175 4.79 -1.75 -4.66
CA ILE A 175 4.92 -1.04 -5.95
C ILE A 175 6.01 -1.69 -6.83
N ASP A 176 7.04 -2.29 -6.21
CA ASP A 176 8.14 -2.96 -6.90
C ASP A 176 8.41 -4.33 -6.25
N VAL A 177 7.48 -5.26 -6.50
CA VAL A 177 7.53 -6.61 -5.93
C VAL A 177 8.81 -7.35 -6.37
N ARG A 178 9.33 -7.06 -7.57
CA ARG A 178 10.56 -7.69 -8.09
C ARG A 178 11.79 -7.14 -7.37
N GLY A 179 11.92 -5.83 -7.19
CA GLY A 179 13.00 -5.25 -6.39
C GLY A 179 12.91 -5.63 -4.92
N ALA A 180 11.70 -5.79 -4.37
CA ALA A 180 11.48 -6.26 -3.01
C ALA A 180 11.94 -7.72 -2.82
N ALA A 181 11.65 -8.60 -3.78
CA ALA A 181 12.12 -10.00 -3.76
C ALA A 181 13.65 -10.09 -3.74
N VAL A 182 14.34 -9.29 -4.57
CA VAL A 182 15.80 -9.22 -4.61
C VAL A 182 16.40 -8.68 -3.30
N ARG A 183 15.80 -7.64 -2.70
CA ARG A 183 16.24 -7.09 -1.40
C ARG A 183 16.06 -8.07 -0.25
N ASN A 184 15.05 -8.93 -0.31
CA ASN A 184 14.77 -9.96 0.69
C ASN A 184 15.63 -11.23 0.52
N GLY A 185 16.72 -11.15 -0.25
CA GLY A 185 17.71 -12.22 -0.37
C GLY A 185 17.33 -13.31 -1.36
N VAL A 186 16.40 -13.05 -2.28
CA VAL A 186 16.07 -13.94 -3.39
C VAL A 186 16.52 -13.27 -4.69
N GLY A 187 17.77 -13.52 -5.05
CA GLY A 187 18.41 -13.10 -6.29
C GLY A 187 19.47 -14.10 -6.70
#